data_AF-A0A2N8N542-F1
#
_entry.id   AF-A0A2N8N542-F1
#
_cell.length_a   1.000
_cell.length_b   1.000
_cell.length_c   1.000
_cell.angle_alpha   90.00
_cell.angle_beta   90.00
_cell.angle_gamma   90.00
#
_symmetry.space_group_name_H-M   'P 1'
#
loop_
_entity.id
_entity.type
_entity.pdbx_description
1 polymer ?
#
loop_
_entity_poly.entity_id
_entity_poly.type
_entity_poly.pdbx_seq_one_letter_code
_entity_poly.pdbx_strand_id
1 'polypeptide(L)'
;MAKKQETVSMIDSLQEFKDLKNIDKETMINVLEESFRNVIAKMFGTDENYDVIINPEKGDFEIWRNRTVVENGHVSDPNLEVSLRDAQQIDADCAIGEEVTDEVHFAKFGRRAILNLRQALASKIMELQKDNLAAKYRELIGSIVVADVYQVWKKEVLLLDDEGNELLLPKSEQIPGDFYRKGEAVRAIVQRVETDNNTRIYLSRTDKVFLQRLFELEVPEINDGLITIRAIARIPGERAKIAVESYDERIDAVGACVGMKGSRIRGIVRELRNENIDVINYTT
;
A
#
# COMPACT_ATOMS: atom_id res chain seq x y z
N MET A 1 33.60 25.68 -25.35
CA MET A 1 32.83 24.42 -25.49
C MET A 1 32.16 24.14 -24.17
N ALA A 2 30.85 24.35 -24.07
CA ALA A 2 30.10 24.16 -22.83
C ALA A 2 30.02 22.67 -22.49
N LYS A 3 30.39 22.31 -21.26
CA LYS A 3 30.18 20.95 -20.73
C LYS A 3 28.67 20.67 -20.76
N LYS A 4 28.28 19.69 -21.58
CA LYS A 4 26.95 19.08 -21.54
C LYS A 4 26.79 18.49 -20.13
N GLN A 5 26.01 19.15 -19.28
CA GLN A 5 25.60 18.56 -18.01
C GLN A 5 24.84 17.29 -18.35
N GLU A 6 25.32 16.14 -17.89
CA GLU A 6 24.56 14.90 -17.90
C GLU A 6 23.33 15.12 -17.03
N THR A 7 22.23 15.50 -17.67
CA THR A 7 20.89 15.39 -17.11
C THR A 7 20.68 13.91 -16.86
N VAL A 8 20.75 13.49 -15.59
CA VAL A 8 20.20 12.20 -15.16
C VAL A 8 18.83 12.12 -15.81
N SER A 9 18.66 11.19 -16.75
CA SER A 9 17.46 11.10 -17.54
C SER A 9 16.31 10.88 -16.57
N MET A 10 15.33 11.78 -16.55
CA MET A 10 14.16 11.64 -15.68
C MET A 10 13.53 10.26 -15.90
N ILE A 11 13.63 9.71 -17.11
CA ILE A 11 13.21 8.36 -17.48
C ILE A 11 13.89 7.27 -16.65
N ASP A 12 15.22 7.32 -16.51
CA ASP A 12 15.97 6.31 -15.75
C ASP A 12 15.59 6.38 -14.27
N SER A 13 15.39 7.59 -13.73
CA SER A 13 14.86 7.78 -12.38
C SER A 13 13.43 7.25 -12.24
N LEU A 14 12.52 7.56 -13.16
CA LEU A 14 11.13 7.07 -13.13
C LEU A 14 11.08 5.54 -13.21
N GLN A 15 11.99 4.93 -13.98
CA GLN A 15 12.07 3.48 -14.16
C GLN A 15 12.64 2.78 -12.94
N GLU A 16 13.70 3.30 -12.32
CA GLU A 16 14.19 2.83 -11.02
C GLU A 16 13.12 2.95 -9.92
N PHE A 17 12.31 4.01 -9.95
CA PHE A 17 11.22 4.22 -8.99
C PHE A 17 10.08 3.21 -9.16
N LYS A 18 9.74 2.82 -10.40
CA LYS A 18 8.74 1.78 -10.66
C LYS A 18 9.15 0.45 -10.02
N ASP A 19 10.40 0.03 -10.24
CA ASP A 19 10.90 -1.27 -9.78
C ASP A 19 11.06 -1.32 -8.25
N LEU A 20 11.42 -0.19 -7.63
CA LEU A 20 11.59 -0.13 -6.17
C LEU A 20 10.28 0.05 -5.40
N LYS A 21 9.30 0.76 -5.98
CA LYS A 21 8.12 1.23 -5.26
C LYS A 21 6.79 0.64 -5.73
N ASN A 22 6.82 -0.21 -6.77
CA ASN A 22 5.64 -0.86 -7.34
C ASN A 22 4.53 0.15 -7.73
N ILE A 23 4.94 1.31 -8.24
CA ILE A 23 4.06 2.35 -8.77
C ILE A 23 4.24 2.35 -10.27
N ASP A 24 3.16 2.19 -11.02
CA ASP A 24 3.22 2.23 -12.48
C ASP A 24 3.55 3.64 -12.99
N LYS A 25 4.00 3.70 -14.25
CA LYS A 25 4.49 4.93 -14.87
C LYS A 25 3.38 5.99 -15.02
N GLU A 26 2.15 5.56 -15.29
CA GLU A 26 1.01 6.45 -15.53
C GLU A 26 0.58 7.12 -14.23
N THR A 27 0.46 6.34 -13.16
CA THR A 27 0.21 6.86 -11.80
C THR A 27 1.29 7.87 -11.40
N MET A 28 2.56 7.61 -11.73
CA MET A 28 3.65 8.52 -11.40
C MET A 28 3.58 9.87 -12.14
N ILE A 29 3.16 9.86 -13.40
CA ILE A 29 2.93 11.08 -14.20
C ILE A 29 1.81 11.90 -13.56
N ASN A 30 0.69 11.25 -13.24
CA ASN A 30 -0.45 11.91 -12.61
C ASN A 30 -0.08 12.54 -11.27
N VAL A 31 0.73 11.85 -10.45
CA VAL A 31 1.25 12.36 -9.18
C VAL A 31 2.16 13.57 -9.38
N LEU A 32 3.02 13.53 -10.40
CA LEU A 32 3.88 14.65 -10.74
C LEU A 32 3.04 15.87 -11.13
N GLU A 33 2.10 15.69 -12.04
CA GLU A 33 1.18 16.73 -12.50
C GLU A 33 0.39 17.36 -11.35
N GLU A 34 -0.25 16.54 -10.53
CA GLU A 34 -1.01 16.99 -9.35
C GLU A 34 -0.12 17.74 -8.35
N SER A 35 1.13 17.31 -8.17
CA SER A 35 2.07 17.99 -7.28
C SER A 35 2.51 19.35 -7.82
N PHE A 36 2.73 19.49 -9.12
CA PHE A 36 3.02 20.77 -9.75
C PHE A 36 1.83 21.73 -9.61
N ARG A 37 0.62 21.28 -9.96
CA ARG A 37 -0.63 22.03 -9.81
C ARG A 37 -0.83 22.52 -8.37
N ASN A 38 -0.66 21.62 -7.39
CA ASN A 38 -0.76 21.96 -5.97
C ASN A 38 0.24 23.04 -5.52
N VAL A 39 1.47 23.05 -6.06
CA VAL A 39 2.46 24.09 -5.75
C VAL A 39 2.08 25.42 -6.41
N ILE A 40 1.62 25.38 -7.65
CA ILE A 40 1.14 26.56 -8.40
C ILE A 40 -0.04 27.19 -7.67
N ALA A 41 -1.07 26.41 -7.31
CA ALA A 41 -2.23 26.89 -6.56
C ALA A 41 -1.83 27.53 -5.23
N LYS A 42 -0.87 26.95 -4.50
CA LYS A 42 -0.36 27.55 -3.25
C LYS A 42 0.41 28.85 -3.45
N MET A 43 1.02 29.06 -4.62
CA MET A 43 1.79 30.26 -4.92
C MET A 43 0.92 31.39 -5.48
N PHE A 44 -0.03 31.05 -6.34
CA PHE A 44 -0.82 32.00 -7.13
C PHE A 44 -2.30 32.06 -6.73
N GLY A 45 -2.72 31.25 -5.77
CA GLY A 45 -4.10 31.17 -5.28
C GLY A 45 -4.97 30.18 -6.05
N THR A 46 -4.72 30.02 -7.36
CA THR A 46 -5.43 29.07 -8.24
C THR A 46 -4.47 28.48 -9.26
N ASP A 47 -4.71 27.23 -9.66
CA ASP A 47 -4.07 26.53 -10.77
C ASP A 47 -5.01 26.31 -11.95
N GLU A 48 -6.27 26.79 -11.89
CA GLU A 48 -7.31 26.54 -12.90
C GLU A 48 -6.90 26.95 -14.31
N ASN A 49 -6.01 27.93 -14.42
CA ASN A 49 -5.53 28.46 -15.68
C ASN A 49 -4.14 27.93 -16.08
N TYR A 50 -3.68 26.85 -15.45
CA TYR A 50 -2.40 26.21 -15.73
C TYR A 50 -2.57 24.79 -16.26
N ASP A 51 -1.93 24.52 -17.39
CA ASP A 51 -1.80 23.19 -17.98
C ASP A 51 -0.38 22.67 -17.76
N VAL A 52 -0.25 21.56 -17.03
CA VAL A 52 1.04 20.90 -16.79
C VAL A 52 1.12 19.67 -17.68
N ILE A 53 2.01 19.68 -18.67
CA ILE A 53 2.18 18.61 -19.64
C ILE A 53 3.51 17.90 -19.35
N ILE A 54 3.46 16.60 -19.12
CA ILE A 54 4.64 15.79 -18.82
C ILE A 54 4.85 14.79 -19.95
N ASN A 55 6.03 14.81 -20.57
CA ASN A 55 6.39 13.84 -21.61
C ASN A 55 7.15 12.66 -20.99
N PRO A 56 6.53 11.47 -20.91
CA PRO A 56 7.13 10.30 -20.27
C PRO A 56 8.28 9.66 -21.04
N GLU A 57 8.44 9.96 -22.33
CA GLU A 57 9.49 9.38 -23.18
C GLU A 57 10.73 10.26 -23.26
N LYS A 58 10.59 11.56 -23.03
CA LYS A 58 11.71 12.51 -22.99
C LYS A 58 12.12 12.88 -21.58
N GLY A 59 11.21 12.75 -20.61
CA GLY A 59 11.46 13.21 -19.24
C GLY A 59 11.41 14.72 -19.10
N ASP A 60 10.81 15.40 -20.08
CA ASP A 60 10.61 16.85 -20.07
C ASP A 60 9.19 17.17 -19.58
N PHE A 61 9.03 18.33 -18.96
CA PHE A 61 7.73 18.85 -18.57
C PHE A 61 7.61 20.30 -19.01
N GLU A 62 6.41 20.68 -19.42
CA GLU A 62 6.04 22.02 -19.85
C GLU A 62 4.88 22.50 -18.99
N ILE A 63 4.89 23.77 -18.63
CA ILE A 63 3.80 24.41 -17.91
C ILE A 63 3.32 25.57 -18.76
N TRP A 64 2.08 25.49 -19.17
CA TRP A 64 1.40 26.51 -19.96
C TRP A 64 0.40 27.22 -19.06
N ARG A 65 0.29 28.53 -19.21
CA ARG A 65 -0.66 29.34 -18.46
C ARG A 65 -1.56 30.09 -19.43
N ASN A 66 -2.87 29.96 -19.26
CA ASN A 66 -3.87 30.66 -20.05
C ASN A 66 -4.32 31.90 -19.27
N ARG A 67 -4.34 33.07 -19.91
CA ARG A 67 -4.77 34.32 -19.27
C ARG A 67 -5.72 35.11 -20.16
N THR A 68 -6.73 35.71 -19.56
CA THR A 68 -7.68 36.58 -20.26
C THR A 68 -7.06 37.95 -20.53
N VAL A 69 -7.23 38.44 -21.74
CA VAL A 69 -6.63 39.68 -22.21
C VAL A 69 -7.53 40.85 -21.83
N VAL A 70 -6.99 41.78 -21.04
CA VAL A 70 -7.71 42.97 -20.56
C VAL A 70 -7.08 44.25 -21.09
N GLU A 71 -7.85 45.33 -21.01
CA GLU A 71 -7.36 46.66 -21.39
C GLU A 71 -6.15 47.07 -20.53
N ASN A 72 -5.22 47.81 -21.14
CA ASN A 72 -4.00 48.23 -20.47
C ASN A 72 -4.34 49.08 -19.23
N GLY A 73 -3.88 48.64 -18.06
CA GLY A 73 -4.13 49.31 -16.76
C GLY A 73 -5.34 48.79 -15.99
N HIS A 74 -6.11 47.85 -16.53
CA HIS A 74 -7.27 47.22 -15.88
C HIS A 74 -7.01 45.80 -15.34
N VAL A 75 -5.74 45.38 -15.26
CA VAL A 75 -5.36 44.08 -14.67
C VAL A 75 -5.67 44.09 -13.17
N SER A 76 -6.65 43.29 -12.78
CA SER A 76 -7.08 43.07 -11.40
C SER A 76 -6.33 41.90 -10.77
N ASP A 77 -6.23 40.78 -11.49
CA ASP A 77 -5.47 39.61 -11.06
C ASP A 77 -4.37 39.27 -12.07
N PRO A 78 -3.08 39.54 -11.76
CA PRO A 78 -1.96 39.22 -12.63
C PRO A 78 -1.77 37.72 -12.93
N ASN A 79 -2.41 36.83 -12.16
CA ASN A 79 -2.37 35.40 -12.42
C ASN A 79 -3.34 35.00 -13.54
N LEU A 80 -4.53 35.60 -13.58
CA LEU A 80 -5.61 35.27 -14.50
C LEU A 80 -5.68 36.19 -15.71
N GLU A 81 -5.16 37.42 -15.58
CA GLU A 81 -5.30 38.47 -16.56
C GLU A 81 -3.95 38.96 -17.07
N VAL A 82 -3.94 39.47 -18.31
CA VAL A 82 -2.76 40.05 -18.95
C VAL A 82 -3.14 41.29 -19.74
N SER A 83 -2.26 42.28 -19.75
CA SER A 83 -2.48 43.50 -20.53
C SER A 83 -2.42 43.21 -22.03
N LEU A 84 -3.24 43.90 -22.84
CA LEU A 84 -3.21 43.79 -24.30
C LEU A 84 -1.79 43.96 -24.86
N ARG A 85 -0.98 44.87 -24.29
CA ARG A 85 0.40 45.10 -24.72
C ARG A 85 1.32 43.90 -24.48
N ASP A 86 1.13 43.18 -23.37
CA ASP A 86 1.94 42.00 -23.05
C ASP A 86 1.44 40.76 -23.80
N ALA A 87 0.11 40.65 -24.00
CA ALA A 87 -0.48 39.62 -24.83
C ALA A 87 0.01 39.70 -26.28
N GLN A 88 0.05 40.91 -26.85
CA GLN A 88 0.54 41.16 -28.21
C GLN A 88 2.02 40.84 -28.44
N GLN A 89 2.82 40.69 -27.37
CA GLN A 89 4.20 40.20 -27.49
C GLN A 89 4.29 38.69 -27.67
N ILE A 90 3.26 37.97 -27.23
CA ILE A 90 3.16 36.50 -27.32
C ILE A 90 2.40 36.14 -28.61
N ASP A 91 1.25 36.76 -28.83
CA ASP A 91 0.43 36.60 -30.03
C ASP A 91 -0.01 37.98 -30.56
N ALA A 92 0.51 38.35 -31.73
CA ALA A 92 0.31 39.68 -32.32
C ALA A 92 -1.14 39.97 -32.73
N ASP A 93 -1.95 38.93 -32.96
CA ASP A 93 -3.33 39.06 -33.44
C ASP A 93 -4.37 39.04 -32.31
N CYS A 94 -3.92 38.95 -31.06
CA CYS A 94 -4.77 38.85 -29.87
C CYS A 94 -5.63 40.11 -29.61
N ALA A 95 -6.92 39.90 -29.33
CA ALA A 95 -7.89 40.93 -28.99
C ALA A 95 -8.31 40.92 -27.50
N ILE A 96 -8.89 42.05 -27.04
CA ILE A 96 -9.43 42.16 -25.67
C ILE A 96 -10.57 41.16 -25.48
N GLY A 97 -10.53 40.41 -24.38
CA GLY A 97 -11.50 39.37 -24.04
C GLY A 97 -11.14 37.97 -24.54
N GLU A 98 -10.06 37.83 -25.31
CA GLU A 98 -9.53 36.53 -25.71
C GLU A 98 -8.58 35.95 -24.65
N GLU A 99 -8.27 34.66 -24.76
CA GLU A 99 -7.27 33.99 -23.93
C GLU A 99 -5.94 33.90 -24.68
N VAL A 100 -4.85 34.21 -23.99
CA VAL A 100 -3.49 34.00 -24.50
C VAL A 100 -2.76 33.00 -23.61
N THR A 101 -2.03 32.10 -24.24
CA THR A 101 -1.25 31.07 -23.55
C THR A 101 0.22 31.48 -23.49
N ASP A 102 0.81 31.52 -22.29
CA ASP A 102 2.22 31.78 -22.07
C ASP A 102 2.95 30.61 -21.42
N GLU A 103 4.19 30.36 -21.86
CA GLU A 103 5.04 29.33 -21.27
C GLU A 103 5.62 29.79 -19.93
N VAL A 104 5.51 28.94 -18.91
CA VAL A 104 5.93 29.21 -17.56
C VAL A 104 7.09 28.30 -17.16
N HIS A 105 8.31 28.85 -17.12
CA HIS A 105 9.46 28.07 -16.68
C HIS A 105 9.52 27.91 -15.16
N PHE A 106 9.34 26.68 -14.67
CA PHE A 106 9.30 26.40 -13.24
C PHE A 106 10.58 26.78 -12.48
N ALA A 107 11.73 26.74 -13.16
CA ALA A 107 13.02 27.16 -12.59
C ALA A 107 13.02 28.62 -12.06
N LYS A 108 12.14 29.48 -12.59
CA LYS A 108 12.03 30.89 -12.18
C LYS A 108 11.31 31.07 -10.83
N PHE A 109 10.61 30.06 -10.33
CA PHE A 109 9.88 30.12 -9.05
C PHE A 109 10.77 30.05 -7.79
N GLY A 110 12.08 29.86 -7.98
CA GLY A 110 13.07 29.93 -6.92
C GLY A 110 13.09 28.70 -6.00
N ARG A 111 14.06 28.69 -5.08
CA ARG A 111 14.37 27.52 -4.23
C ARG A 111 13.19 27.04 -3.38
N ARG A 112 12.34 27.96 -2.89
CA ARG A 112 11.21 27.62 -2.01
C ARG A 112 10.16 26.78 -2.74
N ALA A 113 9.83 27.13 -3.98
CA ALA A 113 8.88 26.38 -4.80
C ALA A 113 9.38 24.95 -5.07
N ILE A 114 10.68 24.80 -5.37
CA ILE A 114 11.31 23.50 -5.60
C ILE A 114 11.26 22.63 -4.34
N LEU A 115 11.53 23.20 -3.16
CA LEU A 115 11.45 22.47 -1.90
C LEU A 115 10.01 22.02 -1.58
N ASN A 116 9.03 22.89 -1.82
CA ASN A 116 7.63 22.57 -1.63
C ASN A 116 7.16 21.47 -2.58
N LEU A 117 7.58 21.52 -3.85
CA LEU A 117 7.28 20.48 -4.84
C LEU A 117 7.87 19.14 -4.40
N ARG A 118 9.15 19.11 -4.02
CA ARG A 118 9.80 17.89 -3.53
C ARG A 118 9.04 17.30 -2.33
N GLN A 119 8.59 18.15 -1.41
CA GLN A 119 7.83 17.71 -0.24
C GLN A 119 6.44 17.18 -0.63
N ALA A 120 5.71 17.88 -1.51
CA ALA A 120 4.40 17.46 -2.00
C ALA A 120 4.48 16.11 -2.73
N LEU A 121 5.47 15.96 -3.62
CA LEU A 121 5.73 14.69 -4.32
C LEU A 121 6.03 13.55 -3.35
N ALA A 122 6.94 13.78 -2.41
CA ALA A 122 7.30 12.76 -1.42
C ALA A 122 6.09 12.34 -0.58
N SER A 123 5.24 13.29 -0.17
CA SER A 123 4.00 13.01 0.55
C SER A 123 3.02 12.19 -0.28
N LYS A 124 2.76 12.58 -1.53
CA LYS A 124 1.80 11.89 -2.40
C LYS A 124 2.26 10.46 -2.75
N ILE A 125 3.56 10.28 -3.01
CA ILE A 125 4.14 8.94 -3.22
C ILE A 125 3.97 8.06 -1.98
N MET A 126 4.17 8.63 -0.78
CA MET A 126 4.01 7.90 0.48
C MET A 126 2.55 7.53 0.74
N GLU A 127 1.59 8.38 0.35
CA GLU A 127 0.15 8.08 0.41
C GLU A 127 -0.21 6.91 -0.50
N LEU A 128 0.22 6.93 -1.77
CA LEU A 128 -0.03 5.83 -2.70
C LEU A 128 0.56 4.50 -2.22
N GLN A 129 1.76 4.54 -1.63
CA GLN A 129 2.36 3.35 -1.02
C GLN A 129 1.52 2.81 0.13
N LYS A 130 1.00 3.69 1.00
CA LYS A 130 0.13 3.29 2.10
C LYS A 130 -1.16 2.64 1.58
N ASP A 131 -1.74 3.18 0.53
CA ASP A 131 -2.98 2.67 -0.07
C ASP A 131 -2.76 1.31 -0.75
N ASN A 132 -1.70 1.17 -1.53
CA ASN A 132 -1.32 -0.09 -2.17
C ASN A 132 -1.03 -1.18 -1.13
N LEU A 133 -0.29 -0.85 -0.07
CA LEU A 133 0.00 -1.76 1.03
C LEU A 133 -1.31 -2.18 1.74
N ALA A 134 -2.19 -1.22 2.03
CA ALA A 134 -3.46 -1.51 2.67
C ALA A 134 -4.35 -2.40 1.79
N ALA A 135 -4.41 -2.15 0.48
CA ALA A 135 -5.14 -2.99 -0.47
C ALA A 135 -4.61 -4.43 -0.49
N LYS A 136 -3.28 -4.60 -0.62
CA LYS A 136 -2.61 -5.91 -0.57
C LYS A 136 -3.02 -6.70 0.68
N TYR A 137 -2.93 -6.10 1.87
CA TYR A 137 -3.24 -6.81 3.11
C TYR A 137 -4.73 -6.99 3.39
N ARG A 138 -5.61 -6.17 2.79
CA ARG A 138 -7.06 -6.40 2.85
C ARG A 138 -7.46 -7.68 2.13
N GLU A 139 -6.84 -7.99 1.00
CA GLU A 139 -7.07 -9.24 0.27
C GLU A 139 -6.54 -10.46 1.04
N LEU A 140 -5.51 -10.26 1.88
CA LEU A 140 -4.91 -11.31 2.70
C LEU A 140 -5.62 -11.51 4.06
N ILE A 141 -6.71 -10.80 4.36
CA ILE A 141 -7.44 -10.98 5.62
C ILE A 141 -7.89 -12.45 5.75
N GLY A 142 -7.55 -13.06 6.89
CA GLY A 142 -7.82 -14.48 7.17
C GLY A 142 -6.82 -15.46 6.55
N SER A 143 -5.81 -14.99 5.81
CA SER A 143 -4.72 -15.82 5.28
C SER A 143 -3.52 -15.82 6.22
N ILE A 144 -2.77 -16.93 6.26
CA ILE A 144 -1.53 -17.02 7.04
C ILE A 144 -0.42 -16.25 6.32
N VAL A 145 0.27 -15.41 7.07
CA VAL A 145 1.51 -14.75 6.67
C VAL A 145 2.64 -15.21 7.60
N VAL A 146 3.85 -15.22 7.05
CA VAL A 146 5.10 -15.46 7.80
C VAL A 146 5.83 -14.14 7.89
N ALA A 147 6.29 -13.79 9.09
CA ALA A 147 7.04 -12.56 9.31
C ALA A 147 8.05 -12.74 10.44
N ASP A 148 9.18 -12.04 10.35
CA ASP A 148 10.26 -12.13 11.33
C ASP A 148 10.08 -11.10 12.45
N VAL A 149 10.32 -11.53 13.69
CA VAL A 149 10.26 -10.65 14.87
C VAL A 149 11.38 -9.63 14.79
N TYR A 150 11.00 -8.37 14.60
CA TYR A 150 11.95 -7.26 14.59
C TYR A 150 12.14 -6.68 16.00
N GLN A 151 11.02 -6.45 16.71
CA GLN A 151 11.05 -5.86 18.04
C GLN A 151 9.88 -6.36 18.91
N VAL A 152 10.15 -6.60 20.18
CA VAL A 152 9.14 -7.02 21.17
C VAL A 152 8.93 -5.88 22.16
N TRP A 153 7.70 -5.36 22.22
CA TRP A 153 7.28 -4.40 23.24
C TRP A 153 6.35 -5.05 24.27
N LYS A 154 6.02 -4.30 25.32
CA LYS A 154 5.13 -4.80 26.40
C LYS A 154 3.71 -5.10 25.91
N LYS A 155 3.19 -4.31 24.96
CA LYS A 155 1.80 -4.37 24.49
C LYS A 155 1.62 -5.08 23.16
N GLU A 156 2.67 -5.18 22.35
CA GLU A 156 2.61 -5.76 21.01
C GLU A 156 4.01 -6.18 20.55
N VAL A 157 4.07 -6.96 19.48
CA VAL A 157 5.30 -7.37 18.81
C VAL A 157 5.28 -6.79 17.40
N LEU A 158 6.37 -6.17 17.00
CA LEU A 158 6.62 -5.72 15.64
C LEU A 158 7.30 -6.83 14.86
N LEU A 159 6.67 -7.21 13.76
CA LEU A 159 7.13 -8.20 12.80
C LEU A 159 7.40 -7.51 11.46
N LEU A 160 8.33 -8.06 10.67
CA LEU A 160 8.61 -7.63 9.31
C LEU A 160 8.36 -8.78 8.35
N ASP A 161 7.64 -8.51 7.26
CA ASP A 161 7.54 -9.47 6.15
C ASP A 161 8.83 -9.48 5.30
N ASP A 162 8.84 -10.31 4.25
CA ASP A 162 9.97 -10.44 3.33
C ASP A 162 10.30 -9.15 2.56
N GLU A 163 9.33 -8.24 2.43
CA GLU A 163 9.45 -6.93 1.77
C GLU A 163 9.84 -5.80 2.75
N GLY A 164 9.93 -6.10 4.04
CA GLY A 164 10.23 -5.13 5.09
C GLY A 164 9.03 -4.28 5.55
N ASN A 165 7.81 -4.72 5.25
CA ASN A 165 6.57 -4.11 5.72
C ASN A 165 6.34 -4.42 7.20
N GLU A 166 5.91 -3.42 7.96
CA GLU A 166 5.65 -3.52 9.39
C GLU A 166 4.29 -4.16 9.69
N LEU A 167 4.30 -5.27 10.45
CA LEU A 167 3.12 -5.98 10.91
C LEU A 167 3.08 -6.00 12.43
N LEU A 168 1.91 -5.76 13.01
CA LEU A 168 1.74 -5.68 14.45
C LEU A 168 1.01 -6.90 14.97
N LEU A 169 1.56 -7.54 16.01
CA LEU A 169 0.91 -8.63 16.73
C LEU A 169 0.62 -8.19 18.18
N PRO A 170 -0.59 -7.68 18.46
CA PRO A 170 -0.99 -7.20 19.79
C PRO A 170 -0.95 -8.30 20.85
N LYS A 171 -0.72 -7.94 22.11
CA LYS A 171 -0.64 -8.91 23.20
C LYS A 171 -1.93 -9.73 23.39
N SER A 172 -3.09 -9.14 23.11
CA SER A 172 -4.40 -9.81 23.14
C SER A 172 -4.59 -10.85 22.03
N GLU A 173 -3.83 -10.71 20.94
CA GLU A 173 -3.91 -11.56 19.76
C GLU A 173 -2.77 -12.61 19.71
N GLN A 174 -1.96 -12.67 20.78
CA GLN A 174 -0.90 -13.67 20.97
C GLN A 174 -1.45 -14.85 21.76
N ILE A 175 -0.98 -16.06 21.44
CA ILE A 175 -1.35 -17.24 22.22
C ILE A 175 -0.72 -17.12 23.62
N PRO A 176 -1.48 -17.36 24.71
CA PRO A 176 -0.92 -17.44 26.05
C PRO A 176 0.24 -18.45 26.08
N GLY A 177 1.43 -17.99 26.47
CA GLY A 177 2.66 -18.80 26.47
C GLY A 177 3.56 -18.62 25.24
N ASP A 178 3.14 -17.87 24.23
CA ASP A 178 4.05 -17.44 23.17
C ASP A 178 5.19 -16.59 23.76
N PHE A 179 6.42 -16.94 23.37
CA PHE A 179 7.63 -16.19 23.68
C PHE A 179 8.35 -15.90 22.38
N TYR A 180 8.50 -14.62 22.06
CA TYR A 180 9.09 -14.16 20.81
C TYR A 180 10.51 -13.67 21.03
N ARG A 181 11.42 -14.06 20.14
CA ARG A 181 12.80 -13.56 20.11
C ARG A 181 13.05 -12.82 18.80
N LYS A 182 13.87 -11.77 18.85
CA LYS A 182 14.28 -11.04 17.65
C LYS A 182 14.93 -12.00 16.63
N GLY A 183 14.49 -11.93 15.37
CA GLY A 183 14.92 -12.79 14.27
C GLY A 183 14.22 -14.14 14.19
N GLU A 184 13.24 -14.42 15.06
CA GLU A 184 12.39 -15.61 14.96
C GLU A 184 11.27 -15.38 13.94
N ALA A 185 11.05 -16.34 13.04
CA ALA A 185 9.93 -16.31 12.11
C ALA A 185 8.64 -16.75 12.81
N VAL A 186 7.58 -15.98 12.64
CA VAL A 186 6.28 -16.21 13.27
C VAL A 186 5.21 -16.30 12.20
N ARG A 187 4.36 -17.34 12.29
CA ARG A 187 3.14 -17.46 11.50
C ARG A 187 1.97 -16.80 12.22
N ALA A 188 1.15 -16.06 11.51
CA ALA A 188 -0.09 -15.52 12.05
C ALA A 188 -1.06 -15.25 10.90
N ILE A 189 -2.34 -15.10 11.18
CA ILE A 189 -3.27 -14.60 10.17
C ILE A 189 -3.29 -13.08 10.16
N VAL A 190 -3.59 -12.49 9.01
CA VAL A 190 -3.98 -11.08 8.94
C VAL A 190 -5.40 -10.96 9.50
N GLN A 191 -5.56 -10.28 10.63
CA GLN A 191 -6.87 -10.11 11.28
C GLN A 191 -7.62 -8.92 10.68
N ARG A 192 -6.93 -7.78 10.52
CA ARG A 192 -7.53 -6.51 10.08
C ARG A 192 -6.46 -5.51 9.66
N VAL A 193 -6.88 -4.55 8.84
CA VAL A 193 -6.06 -3.44 8.35
C VAL A 193 -6.75 -2.12 8.69
N GLU A 194 -6.06 -1.21 9.37
CA GLU A 194 -6.53 0.14 9.68
C GLU A 194 -5.75 1.19 8.87
N THR A 195 -6.43 2.22 8.38
CA THR A 195 -5.85 3.26 7.50
C THR A 195 -6.02 4.70 7.99
N ASP A 196 -6.44 4.93 9.24
CA ASP A 196 -6.83 6.27 9.72
C ASP A 196 -5.72 7.33 9.61
N ASN A 197 -4.48 7.00 9.97
CA ASN A 197 -3.32 7.91 9.92
C ASN A 197 -2.08 7.24 9.30
N ASN A 198 -1.84 6.00 9.71
CA ASN A 198 -0.80 5.15 9.15
C ASN A 198 -1.42 3.78 8.91
N THR A 199 -1.10 3.17 7.77
CA THR A 199 -1.53 1.80 7.50
C THR A 199 -0.96 0.90 8.59
N ARG A 200 -1.84 0.33 9.40
CA ARG A 200 -1.48 -0.63 10.46
C ARG A 200 -2.12 -1.96 10.15
N ILE A 201 -1.27 -2.97 10.03
CA ILE A 201 -1.70 -4.33 9.74
C ILE A 201 -1.62 -5.12 11.04
N TYR A 202 -2.75 -5.61 11.51
CA TYR A 202 -2.85 -6.37 12.74
C TYR A 202 -2.94 -7.86 12.43
N LEU A 203 -2.05 -8.62 13.05
CA LEU A 203 -2.02 -10.06 12.98
C LEU A 203 -2.66 -10.69 14.20
N SER A 204 -3.12 -11.94 14.05
CA SER A 204 -3.62 -12.74 15.15
C SER A 204 -3.16 -14.19 15.09
N ARG A 205 -2.88 -14.77 16.27
CA ARG A 205 -2.65 -16.20 16.48
C ARG A 205 -3.72 -16.84 17.38
N THR A 206 -4.59 -16.04 17.98
CA THR A 206 -5.71 -16.49 18.83
C THR A 206 -6.98 -16.79 18.03
N ASP A 207 -7.14 -16.19 16.86
CA ASP A 207 -8.30 -16.39 16.00
C ASP A 207 -8.48 -17.88 15.61
N LYS A 208 -9.72 -18.31 15.46
CA LYS A 208 -10.09 -19.66 15.01
C LYS A 208 -9.68 -19.88 13.56
N VAL A 209 -9.69 -18.82 12.75
CA VAL A 209 -9.25 -18.89 11.35
C VAL A 209 -7.79 -19.31 11.26
N PHE A 210 -6.93 -18.92 12.22
CA PHE A 210 -5.55 -19.38 12.24
C PHE A 210 -5.43 -20.90 12.35
N LEU A 211 -6.18 -21.51 13.27
CA LEU A 211 -6.24 -22.97 13.41
C LEU A 211 -6.78 -23.63 12.13
N GLN A 212 -7.83 -23.07 11.53
CA GLN A 212 -8.39 -23.57 10.27
C GLN A 212 -7.34 -23.57 9.14
N ARG A 213 -6.65 -22.45 8.94
CA ARG A 213 -5.60 -22.33 7.90
C ARG A 213 -4.41 -23.25 8.15
N LEU A 214 -4.04 -23.51 9.41
CA LEU A 214 -3.01 -24.49 9.73
C LEU A 214 -3.42 -25.92 9.34
N PHE A 215 -4.68 -26.27 9.52
CA PHE A 215 -5.22 -27.54 9.05
C PHE A 215 -5.24 -27.64 7.53
N GLU A 216 -5.63 -26.57 6.83
CA GLU A 216 -5.57 -26.50 5.35
C GLU A 216 -4.14 -26.71 4.82
N LEU A 217 -3.12 -26.16 5.49
CA LEU A 217 -1.72 -26.34 5.11
C LEU A 217 -1.19 -27.76 5.35
N GLU A 218 -1.62 -28.42 6.43
CA GLU A 218 -1.08 -29.72 6.86
C GLU A 218 -1.86 -30.92 6.29
N VAL A 219 -3.13 -30.73 5.92
CA VAL A 219 -4.06 -31.78 5.49
C VAL A 219 -4.53 -31.51 4.05
N PRO A 220 -3.92 -32.16 3.03
CA PRO A 220 -4.27 -31.96 1.63
C PRO A 220 -5.75 -32.19 1.33
N GLU A 221 -6.37 -33.15 2.01
CA GLU A 221 -7.78 -33.49 1.83
C GLU A 221 -8.73 -32.34 2.22
N ILE A 222 -8.31 -31.45 3.14
CA ILE A 222 -9.04 -30.22 3.46
C ILE A 222 -8.83 -29.17 2.38
N ASN A 223 -7.60 -29.00 1.91
CA ASN A 223 -7.24 -28.05 0.85
C ASN A 223 -7.94 -28.38 -0.49
N ASP A 224 -8.07 -29.67 -0.81
CA ASP A 224 -8.75 -30.16 -2.02
C ASP A 224 -10.29 -30.14 -1.88
N GLY A 225 -10.81 -29.78 -0.70
CA GLY A 225 -12.24 -29.69 -0.43
C GLY A 225 -12.96 -31.03 -0.23
N LEU A 226 -12.23 -32.14 -0.08
CA LEU A 226 -12.79 -33.46 0.21
C LEU A 226 -13.28 -33.55 1.66
N ILE A 227 -12.59 -32.86 2.57
CA ILE A 227 -12.96 -32.70 3.97
C ILE A 227 -13.26 -31.22 4.24
N THR A 228 -14.35 -30.93 4.94
CA THR A 228 -14.68 -29.57 5.40
C THR A 228 -14.66 -29.48 6.91
N ILE A 229 -14.09 -28.39 7.43
CA ILE A 229 -14.19 -28.03 8.84
C ILE A 229 -15.53 -27.33 9.08
N ARG A 230 -16.43 -27.96 9.83
CA ARG A 230 -17.79 -27.46 10.10
C ARG A 230 -17.86 -26.50 11.27
N ALA A 231 -17.07 -26.75 12.32
CA ALA A 231 -17.09 -25.92 13.51
C ALA A 231 -15.75 -25.97 14.25
N ILE A 232 -15.39 -24.83 14.86
CA ILE A 232 -14.22 -24.68 15.71
C ILE A 232 -14.62 -24.01 17.04
N ALA A 233 -14.32 -24.68 18.14
CA ALA A 233 -14.37 -24.13 19.49
C ALA A 233 -12.95 -24.14 20.07
N ARG A 234 -12.43 -22.97 20.46
CA ARG A 234 -11.03 -22.80 20.79
C ARG A 234 -10.85 -21.91 22.01
N ILE A 235 -9.99 -22.35 22.93
CA ILE A 235 -9.39 -21.58 24.02
C ILE A 235 -7.89 -21.53 23.71
N PRO A 236 -7.38 -20.41 23.15
CA PRO A 236 -6.02 -20.34 22.63
C PRO A 236 -4.96 -20.75 23.66
N GLY A 237 -4.06 -21.65 23.29
CA GLY A 237 -2.96 -22.12 24.15
C GLY A 237 -3.36 -23.19 25.17
N GLU A 238 -4.65 -23.53 25.28
CA GLU A 238 -5.12 -24.57 26.20
C GLU A 238 -5.76 -25.75 25.46
N ARG A 239 -6.86 -25.49 24.74
CA ARG A 239 -7.65 -26.55 24.09
C ARG A 239 -8.43 -26.04 22.90
N ALA A 240 -8.50 -26.85 21.84
CA ALA A 240 -9.44 -26.70 20.74
C ALA A 240 -10.21 -27.99 20.47
N LYS A 241 -11.43 -27.82 19.97
CA LYS A 241 -12.25 -28.87 19.38
C LYS A 241 -12.63 -28.47 17.97
N ILE A 242 -12.44 -29.39 17.03
CA ILE A 242 -12.75 -29.20 15.62
C ILE A 242 -13.70 -30.30 15.17
N ALA A 243 -14.82 -29.91 14.56
CA ALA A 243 -15.73 -30.84 13.91
C ALA A 243 -15.45 -30.85 12.40
N VAL A 244 -15.18 -32.05 11.86
CA VAL A 244 -14.86 -32.26 10.43
C VAL A 244 -15.87 -33.20 9.79
N GLU A 245 -16.11 -33.01 8.50
CA GLU A 245 -16.97 -33.86 7.68
C GLU A 245 -16.27 -34.19 6.38
N SER A 246 -16.32 -35.45 5.94
CA SER A 246 -15.87 -35.87 4.62
C SER A 246 -17.04 -35.93 3.66
N TYR A 247 -16.85 -35.47 2.42
CA TYR A 247 -17.80 -35.68 1.33
C TYR A 247 -17.55 -36.98 0.55
N ASP A 248 -16.44 -37.68 0.82
CA ASP A 248 -16.16 -39.01 0.29
C ASP A 248 -16.21 -40.05 1.43
N GLU A 249 -17.12 -41.02 1.32
CA GLU A 249 -17.30 -42.11 2.27
C GLU A 249 -16.05 -43.00 2.43
N ARG A 250 -15.14 -42.97 1.44
CA ARG A 250 -13.88 -43.73 1.47
C ARG A 250 -12.81 -43.06 2.31
N ILE A 251 -13.00 -41.80 2.69
CA ILE A 251 -12.02 -40.99 3.41
C ILE A 251 -12.49 -40.83 4.86
N ASP A 252 -11.68 -41.32 5.80
CA ASP A 252 -11.86 -41.04 7.22
C ASP A 252 -11.36 -39.62 7.55
N ALA A 253 -12.30 -38.71 7.82
CA ALA A 253 -11.98 -37.31 8.08
C ALA A 253 -11.09 -37.11 9.31
N VAL A 254 -11.34 -37.86 10.40
CA VAL A 254 -10.55 -37.76 11.63
C VAL A 254 -9.16 -38.36 11.39
N GLY A 255 -9.10 -39.54 10.77
CA GLY A 255 -7.84 -40.21 10.42
C GLY A 255 -6.94 -39.36 9.53
N ALA A 256 -7.50 -38.72 8.50
CA ALA A 256 -6.78 -37.82 7.60
C ALA A 256 -6.21 -36.58 8.32
N CYS A 257 -7.01 -35.98 9.20
CA CYS A 257 -6.60 -34.83 10.01
C CYS A 257 -5.48 -35.16 11.01
N VAL A 258 -5.54 -36.34 11.64
CA VAL A 258 -4.58 -36.75 12.67
C VAL A 258 -3.28 -37.26 12.01
N GLY A 259 -3.40 -38.02 10.93
CA GLY A 259 -2.28 -38.69 10.25
C GLY A 259 -1.72 -39.88 11.03
N MET A 260 -0.77 -40.60 10.44
CA MET A 260 -0.19 -41.80 11.07
C MET A 260 0.42 -41.48 12.43
N LYS A 261 -0.13 -42.10 13.48
CA LYS A 261 0.25 -41.85 14.88
C LYS A 261 0.22 -40.35 15.23
N GLY A 262 -0.65 -39.53 14.64
CA GLY A 262 -0.71 -38.10 14.95
C GLY A 262 0.37 -37.24 14.26
N SER A 263 0.99 -37.71 13.18
CA SER A 263 2.10 -36.99 12.53
C SER A 263 1.72 -35.58 12.08
N ARG A 264 0.53 -35.41 11.48
CA ARG A 264 0.03 -34.14 10.94
C ARG A 264 -0.37 -33.19 12.07
N ILE A 265 -1.25 -33.65 12.96
CA ILE A 265 -1.76 -32.82 14.07
C ILE A 265 -0.66 -32.34 15.02
N ARG A 266 0.42 -33.10 15.22
CA ARG A 266 1.54 -32.68 16.09
C ARG A 266 2.24 -31.42 15.59
N GLY A 267 2.32 -31.21 14.28
CA GLY A 267 2.89 -29.99 13.71
C GLY A 267 2.08 -28.76 14.14
N ILE A 268 0.76 -28.86 13.98
CA ILE A 268 -0.20 -27.83 14.36
C ILE A 268 -0.17 -27.59 15.88
N VAL A 269 -0.20 -28.65 16.70
CA VAL A 269 -0.13 -28.55 18.17
C VAL A 269 1.14 -27.82 18.61
N ARG A 270 2.28 -28.10 17.97
CA ARG A 270 3.54 -27.41 18.28
C ARG A 270 3.48 -25.93 17.91
N GLU A 271 2.94 -25.61 16.73
CA GLU A 271 2.75 -24.22 16.28
C GLU A 271 1.87 -23.43 17.25
N LEU A 272 0.89 -24.08 17.87
CA LEU A 272 -0.04 -23.48 18.83
C LEU A 272 0.40 -23.65 20.30
N ARG A 273 1.70 -23.79 20.56
CA ARG A 273 2.29 -23.87 21.91
C ARG A 273 1.72 -25.00 22.78
N ASN A 274 1.56 -26.18 22.20
CA ASN A 274 1.02 -27.38 22.84
C ASN A 274 -0.44 -27.26 23.27
N GLU A 275 -1.23 -26.46 22.56
CA GLU A 275 -2.68 -26.46 22.66
C GLU A 275 -3.24 -27.87 22.39
N ASN A 276 -4.10 -28.38 23.27
CA ASN A 276 -4.69 -29.72 23.11
C ASN A 276 -5.80 -29.69 22.05
N ILE A 277 -5.61 -30.35 20.91
CA ILE A 277 -6.58 -30.34 19.80
C ILE A 277 -7.30 -31.68 19.73
N ASP A 278 -8.62 -31.65 19.88
CA ASP A 278 -9.49 -32.81 19.62
C ASP A 278 -10.19 -32.63 18.27
N VAL A 279 -10.03 -33.62 17.37
CA VAL A 279 -10.75 -33.68 16.09
C VAL A 279 -11.88 -34.70 16.23
N ILE A 280 -13.10 -34.30 15.89
CA ILE A 280 -14.29 -35.14 15.97
C ILE A 280 -15.05 -35.13 14.63
N ASN A 281 -15.75 -36.21 14.33
CA ASN A 281 -16.69 -36.23 13.21
C ASN A 281 -17.87 -35.31 13.52
N TYR A 282 -18.27 -34.51 12.53
CA TYR A 282 -19.51 -33.77 12.57
C TYR A 282 -20.69 -34.74 12.42
N THR A 283 -21.76 -34.50 13.17
CA THR A 283 -23.01 -35.27 13.08
C THR A 283 -24.15 -34.27 13.11
N THR A 284 -25.12 -34.47 12.22
CA THR A 284 -26.33 -33.63 12.08
C THR A 284 -27.38 -33.96 13.14
#